data_AF-A0A9W8NIJ2-F1
#
_entry.id   AF-A0A9W8NIJ2-F1
#
_cell.length_a   1.000
_cell.length_b   1.000
_cell.length_c   1.000
_cell.angle_alpha   90.00
_cell.angle_beta   90.00
_cell.angle_gamma   90.00
#
_symmetry.space_group_name_H-M   'P 1'
#
loop_
_entity.id
_entity.type
_entity.pdbx_description
1 polymer ?
#
loop_
_entity_poly.entity_id
_entity_poly.type
_entity_poly.pdbx_seq_one_letter_code
_entity_poly.pdbx_strand_id
1 'polypeptide(L)'
;MQPGRPRPPAPPRRADAPEEDSETLRLIRQPETRPIDNAQSSQNNTKLNNEQWQALIALHRTLLHEYHDFFLASQRPCASIALKRLASKYAMPARMWRHGIHSFLELLRHRLPGSLEHMLTFIYLAYSMMALLYETVPAFEDTWIECLGDLGRLFPHYPGCPILYNMASRPTAIHPQATKSRQKRTRSR
;
A
#
# COMPACT_ATOMS: atom_id res chain seq x y z
N MET A 1 66.64 36.33 27.55
CA MET A 1 66.19 35.55 26.38
C MET A 1 64.84 34.93 26.71
N GLN A 2 63.78 35.27 25.98
CA GLN A 2 62.47 34.60 26.07
C GLN A 2 62.19 33.89 24.73
N PRO A 3 61.65 32.65 24.74
CA PRO A 3 61.41 31.91 23.51
C PRO A 3 60.16 32.44 22.79
N GLY A 4 60.29 32.66 21.48
CA GLY A 4 59.22 33.18 20.63
C GLY A 4 58.03 32.22 20.52
N ARG A 5 56.80 32.75 20.65
CA ARG A 5 55.57 31.99 20.43
C ARG A 5 55.46 31.56 18.95
N PRO A 6 54.93 30.35 18.65
CA PRO A 6 54.68 29.93 17.27
C PRO A 6 53.48 30.69 16.67
N ARG A 7 53.56 31.04 15.38
CA ARG A 7 52.45 31.61 14.60
C ARG A 7 51.29 30.61 14.49
N PRO A 8 50.02 31.06 14.53
CA PRO A 8 48.88 30.18 14.27
C PRO A 8 48.80 29.82 12.78
N PRO A 9 48.26 28.63 12.43
CA PRO A 9 48.12 28.19 11.06
C PRO A 9 47.04 28.98 10.31
N ALA A 10 47.26 29.20 9.01
CA ALA A 10 46.31 29.86 8.11
C ALA A 10 45.01 29.05 7.99
N PRO A 11 43.85 29.70 7.81
CA PRO A 11 42.58 29.00 7.62
C PRO A 11 42.58 28.21 6.30
N PRO A 12 41.90 27.05 6.24
CA PRO A 12 41.84 26.25 5.03
C PRO A 12 41.15 27.02 3.90
N ARG A 13 41.72 26.96 2.69
CA ARG A 13 41.07 27.43 1.46
C ARG A 13 39.71 26.77 1.35
N ARG A 14 38.65 27.57 1.16
CA ARG A 14 37.31 27.07 0.83
C ARG A 14 37.45 26.14 -0.36
N ALA A 15 37.04 24.88 -0.21
CA ALA A 15 36.84 24.00 -1.34
C ALA A 15 35.78 24.65 -2.23
N ASP A 16 36.12 24.81 -3.50
CA ASP A 16 35.20 25.31 -4.51
C ASP A 16 33.93 24.46 -4.50
N ALA A 17 32.78 25.13 -4.36
CA ALA A 17 31.48 24.50 -4.52
C ALA A 17 31.38 23.96 -5.95
N PRO A 18 30.79 22.77 -6.17
CA PRO A 18 30.59 22.30 -7.53
C PRO A 18 29.62 23.27 -8.22
N GLU A 19 30.05 23.84 -9.35
CA GLU A 19 29.17 24.60 -10.23
C GLU A 19 27.95 23.74 -10.55
N GLU A 20 26.77 24.21 -10.11
CA GLU A 20 25.50 23.59 -10.48
C GLU A 20 25.27 23.86 -11.96
N ASP A 21 25.63 22.86 -12.76
CA ASP A 21 25.48 22.89 -14.19
C ASP A 21 23.99 23.05 -14.55
N SER A 22 23.69 24.07 -15.36
CA SER A 22 22.34 24.47 -15.76
C SER A 22 21.62 23.35 -16.54
N GLU A 23 22.37 22.38 -17.07
CA GLU A 23 21.83 21.18 -17.70
C GLU A 23 21.24 20.16 -16.70
N THR A 24 21.78 20.05 -15.49
CA THR A 24 21.23 19.16 -14.45
C THR A 24 19.83 19.59 -14.00
N LEU A 25 19.59 20.91 -13.93
CA LEU A 25 18.28 21.49 -13.65
C LEU A 25 17.29 21.33 -14.82
N ARG A 26 17.78 21.19 -16.07
CA ARG A 26 16.93 20.93 -17.23
C ARG A 26 16.48 19.47 -17.35
N LEU A 27 17.22 18.53 -16.76
CA LEU A 27 16.89 17.12 -16.78
C LEU A 27 15.93 16.70 -15.65
N ILE A 28 15.80 17.51 -14.58
CA ILE A 28 14.72 17.41 -13.58
C ILE A 28 13.46 18.12 -14.13
N ARG A 29 13.13 17.88 -15.40
CA ARG A 29 11.83 18.28 -15.93
C ARG A 29 10.83 17.23 -15.45
N GLN A 30 10.22 17.50 -14.29
CA GLN A 30 9.00 16.82 -13.91
C GLN A 30 8.01 16.91 -15.08
N PRO A 31 7.26 15.85 -15.43
CA PRO A 31 6.10 16.04 -16.29
C PRO A 31 5.22 17.06 -15.59
N GLU A 32 4.96 18.19 -16.25
CA GLU A 32 4.10 19.24 -15.72
C GLU A 32 2.76 18.61 -15.32
N THR A 33 2.57 18.46 -14.01
CA THR A 33 1.25 18.20 -13.46
C THR A 33 0.47 19.49 -13.67
N ARG A 34 -0.31 19.54 -14.75
CA ARG A 34 -1.35 20.56 -14.92
C ARG A 34 -2.10 20.70 -13.59
N PRO A 35 -2.33 21.91 -13.06
CA PRO A 35 -3.26 22.07 -11.96
C PRO A 35 -4.60 21.52 -12.45
N ILE A 36 -5.10 20.50 -11.76
CA ILE A 36 -6.49 20.09 -11.91
C ILE A 36 -7.27 21.26 -11.32
N ASP A 37 -7.88 22.05 -12.19
CA ASP A 37 -8.83 23.08 -11.75
C ASP A 37 -9.90 22.38 -10.91
N ASN A 38 -9.90 22.68 -9.60
CA ASN A 38 -10.87 22.21 -8.62
C ASN A 38 -12.29 22.78 -8.86
N ALA A 39 -12.60 23.24 -10.08
CA ALA A 39 -13.87 23.79 -10.49
C ALA A 39 -14.83 22.74 -11.11
N GLN A 40 -14.54 21.45 -10.96
CA GLN A 40 -15.44 20.35 -11.32
C GLN A 40 -15.63 19.36 -10.16
N SER A 41 -15.75 19.87 -8.93
CA SER A 41 -16.49 19.17 -7.87
C SER A 41 -18.01 19.39 -7.99
N SER A 42 -18.49 19.68 -9.20
CA SER A 42 -19.90 19.57 -9.54
C SER A 42 -20.17 18.08 -9.76
N GLN A 43 -21.04 17.54 -8.91
CA GLN A 43 -21.68 16.25 -9.03
C GLN A 43 -21.94 15.83 -10.49
N ASN A 44 -20.96 15.19 -11.11
CA ASN A 44 -21.19 14.46 -12.35
C ASN A 44 -21.88 13.16 -11.95
N ASN A 45 -23.19 13.28 -11.78
CA ASN A 45 -24.12 12.16 -11.71
C ASN A 45 -24.27 11.48 -13.10
N THR A 46 -23.18 11.45 -13.87
CA THR A 46 -23.06 10.61 -15.06
C THR A 46 -22.98 9.19 -14.56
N LYS A 47 -24.08 8.47 -14.70
CA LYS A 47 -24.19 7.05 -14.39
C LYS A 47 -23.08 6.32 -15.16
N LEU A 48 -22.09 5.80 -14.45
CA LEU A 48 -21.02 4.99 -15.06
C LEU A 48 -21.67 3.77 -15.72
N ASN A 49 -21.30 3.51 -16.97
CA ASN A 49 -21.77 2.33 -17.69
C ASN A 49 -21.00 1.07 -17.24
N ASN A 50 -21.47 -0.11 -17.65
CA ASN A 50 -20.86 -1.37 -17.26
C ASN A 50 -19.40 -1.50 -17.74
N GLU A 51 -19.08 -1.02 -18.94
CA GLU A 51 -17.72 -1.07 -19.49
C GLU A 51 -16.74 -0.22 -18.65
N GLN A 52 -17.17 0.95 -18.20
CA GLN A 52 -16.40 1.83 -17.32
C GLN A 52 -16.16 1.18 -15.96
N TRP A 53 -17.18 0.55 -15.38
CA TRP A 53 -17.00 -0.20 -14.13
C TRP A 53 -16.02 -1.37 -14.29
N GLN A 54 -16.13 -2.12 -15.38
CA GLN A 54 -15.19 -3.20 -15.68
C GLN A 54 -13.77 -2.69 -15.88
N ALA A 55 -13.59 -1.57 -16.60
CA ALA A 55 -12.30 -0.92 -16.78
C ALA A 55 -11.70 -0.47 -15.44
N LEU A 56 -12.51 0.10 -14.54
CA LEU A 56 -12.07 0.48 -13.20
C LEU A 56 -11.66 -0.76 -12.37
N ILE A 57 -12.46 -1.83 -12.39
CA ILE A 57 -12.11 -3.09 -11.72
C ILE A 57 -10.79 -3.65 -12.28
N ALA A 58 -10.61 -3.64 -13.60
CA ALA A 58 -9.38 -4.09 -14.25
C ALA A 58 -8.18 -3.23 -13.83
N LEU A 59 -8.34 -1.90 -13.76
CA LEU A 59 -7.30 -0.98 -13.27
C LEU A 59 -6.91 -1.31 -11.83
N HIS A 60 -7.88 -1.48 -10.93
CA HIS A 60 -7.60 -1.83 -9.55
C HIS A 60 -6.97 -3.23 -9.43
N ARG A 61 -7.35 -4.19 -10.27
CA ARG A 61 -6.70 -5.50 -10.35
C ARG A 61 -5.22 -5.36 -10.68
N THR A 62 -4.89 -4.63 -11.74
CA THR A 62 -3.49 -4.39 -12.13
C THR A 62 -2.73 -3.70 -11.00
N LEU A 63 -3.29 -2.64 -10.42
CA LEU A 63 -2.67 -1.93 -9.32
C LEU A 63 -2.32 -2.86 -8.14
N LEU A 64 -3.24 -3.74 -7.74
CA LEU A 64 -3.01 -4.67 -6.65
C LEU A 64 -1.95 -5.72 -6.98
N HIS A 65 -1.89 -6.19 -8.24
CA HIS A 65 -0.83 -7.08 -8.69
C HIS A 65 0.55 -6.41 -8.65
N GLU A 66 0.65 -5.15 -9.07
CA GLU A 66 1.91 -4.39 -8.97
C GLU A 66 2.37 -4.21 -7.52
N TYR A 67 1.44 -3.96 -6.59
CA TYR A 67 1.76 -3.95 -5.16
C TYR A 67 2.25 -5.32 -4.68
N HIS A 68 1.60 -6.41 -5.10
CA HIS A 68 2.02 -7.77 -4.76
C HIS A 68 3.42 -8.08 -5.25
N ASP A 69 3.73 -7.81 -6.51
CA ASP A 69 5.05 -8.01 -7.09
C ASP A 69 6.12 -7.17 -6.38
N PHE A 70 5.81 -5.91 -6.07
CA PHE A 70 6.68 -5.06 -5.27
C PHE A 70 6.96 -5.64 -3.89
N PHE A 71 5.92 -6.08 -3.17
CA PHE A 71 6.09 -6.65 -1.84
C PHE A 71 6.90 -7.94 -1.89
N LEU A 72 6.57 -8.85 -2.82
CA LEU A 72 7.27 -10.09 -3.02
C LEU A 72 8.75 -9.85 -3.32
N ALA A 73 9.06 -8.95 -4.25
CA ALA A 73 10.43 -8.57 -4.61
C ALA A 73 11.18 -7.94 -3.42
N SER A 74 10.53 -7.04 -2.69
CA SER A 74 11.15 -6.33 -1.57
C SER A 74 11.49 -7.24 -0.40
N GLN A 75 10.69 -8.28 -0.15
CA GLN A 75 10.84 -9.19 0.99
C GLN A 75 11.65 -10.46 0.66
N ARG A 76 12.20 -10.60 -0.56
CA ARG A 76 13.05 -11.76 -0.92
C ARG A 76 14.25 -11.87 0.02
N PRO A 77 14.72 -13.10 0.35
CA PRO A 77 15.90 -13.28 1.18
C PRO A 77 17.13 -12.52 0.68
N CYS A 78 17.34 -12.50 -0.64
CA CYS A 78 18.45 -11.82 -1.32
C CYS A 78 18.27 -10.30 -1.49
N ALA A 79 17.11 -9.72 -1.16
CA ALA A 79 16.90 -8.30 -1.25
C ALA A 79 17.76 -7.54 -0.22
N SER A 80 18.28 -6.37 -0.62
CA SER A 80 19.03 -5.51 0.29
C SER A 80 18.17 -5.04 1.46
N ILE A 81 18.79 -4.75 2.60
CA ILE A 81 18.08 -4.27 3.80
C ILE A 81 17.33 -2.96 3.50
N ALA A 82 17.91 -2.09 2.67
CA ALA A 82 17.27 -0.85 2.24
C ALA A 82 15.97 -1.12 1.47
N LEU A 83 15.98 -2.11 0.57
CA LEU A 83 14.80 -2.48 -0.20
C LEU A 83 13.72 -3.13 0.67
N LYS A 84 14.10 -4.03 1.60
CA LYS A 84 13.18 -4.65 2.57
C LYS A 84 12.43 -3.61 3.42
N ARG A 85 13.12 -2.52 3.80
CA ARG A 85 12.56 -1.44 4.62
C ARG A 85 11.66 -0.49 3.84
N LEU A 86 11.70 -0.49 2.51
CA LEU A 86 11.01 0.48 1.66
C LEU A 86 9.48 0.42 1.86
N ALA A 87 8.94 -0.80 1.90
CA ALA A 87 7.53 -1.07 2.13
C ALA A 87 7.02 -0.48 3.45
N SER A 88 7.75 -0.70 4.55
CA SER A 88 7.41 -0.15 5.86
C SER A 88 7.61 1.37 5.92
N LYS A 89 8.74 1.87 5.38
CA LYS A 89 9.11 3.29 5.41
C LYS A 89 8.04 4.17 4.77
N TYR A 90 7.45 3.72 3.67
CA TYR A 90 6.41 4.47 2.96
C TYR A 90 4.99 3.99 3.28
N ALA A 91 4.82 3.19 4.34
CA ALA A 91 3.55 2.61 4.76
C ALA A 91 2.75 2.02 3.59
N MET A 92 3.44 1.32 2.69
CA MET A 92 2.85 0.84 1.44
C MET A 92 1.67 -0.11 1.66
N PRO A 93 1.68 -1.04 2.64
CA PRO A 93 0.50 -1.86 2.96
C PRO A 93 -0.75 -1.02 3.27
N ALA A 94 -0.62 -0.03 4.15
CA ALA A 94 -1.73 0.84 4.55
C ALA A 94 -2.22 1.73 3.38
N ARG A 95 -1.29 2.20 2.53
CA ARG A 95 -1.63 3.00 1.34
C ARG A 95 -2.35 2.18 0.27
N MET A 96 -1.88 0.96 0.01
CA MET A 96 -2.54 0.02 -0.89
C MET A 96 -3.96 -0.26 -0.40
N TRP A 97 -4.15 -0.52 0.89
CA TRP A 97 -5.48 -0.73 1.46
C TRP A 97 -6.39 0.50 1.28
N ARG A 98 -5.97 1.69 1.77
CA ARG A 98 -6.79 2.90 1.68
C ARG A 98 -7.16 3.25 0.25
N HIS A 99 -6.17 3.36 -0.63
CA HIS A 99 -6.37 3.93 -1.96
C HIS A 99 -6.65 2.88 -3.03
N GLY A 100 -6.10 1.69 -2.88
CA GLY A 100 -6.28 0.60 -3.84
C GLY A 100 -7.54 -0.23 -3.59
N ILE A 101 -8.08 -0.27 -2.37
CA ILE A 101 -9.24 -1.11 -2.04
C ILE A 101 -10.37 -0.28 -1.44
N HIS A 102 -10.12 0.32 -0.27
CA HIS A 102 -11.17 0.94 0.54
C HIS A 102 -11.86 2.10 -0.18
N SER A 103 -11.11 3.03 -0.78
CA SER A 103 -11.68 4.15 -1.54
C SER A 103 -12.58 3.70 -2.70
N PHE A 104 -12.25 2.60 -3.37
CA PHE A 104 -13.07 2.10 -4.48
C PHE A 104 -14.31 1.34 -4.00
N LEU A 105 -14.21 0.58 -2.91
CA LEU A 105 -15.38 -0.01 -2.24
C LEU A 105 -16.37 1.08 -1.80
N GLU A 106 -15.85 2.19 -1.27
CA GLU A 106 -16.68 3.31 -0.85
C GLU A 106 -17.36 3.99 -2.05
N LEU A 107 -16.66 4.17 -3.18
CA LEU A 107 -17.25 4.65 -4.43
C LEU A 107 -18.40 3.72 -4.89
N LEU A 108 -18.18 2.41 -4.87
CA LEU A 108 -19.19 1.42 -5.24
C LEU A 108 -20.41 1.51 -4.31
N ARG A 109 -20.19 1.66 -2.99
CA ARG A 109 -21.26 1.78 -1.99
C ARG A 109 -22.16 3.00 -2.22
N HIS A 110 -21.59 4.14 -2.60
CA HIS A 110 -22.35 5.35 -2.89
C HIS A 110 -23.21 5.27 -4.16
N ARG A 111 -22.98 4.27 -5.03
CA ARG A 111 -23.68 4.12 -6.32
C ARG A 111 -24.70 2.98 -6.32
N LEU A 112 -25.02 2.44 -5.15
CA LEU A 112 -26.03 1.40 -4.99
C LEU A 112 -27.44 1.92 -5.29
N PRO A 113 -28.34 1.07 -5.80
CA PRO A 113 -28.16 -0.36 -6.07
C PRO A 113 -27.46 -0.68 -7.40
N GLY A 114 -27.23 0.31 -8.27
CA GLY A 114 -26.75 0.10 -9.65
C GLY A 114 -25.32 -0.46 -9.77
N SER A 115 -24.53 -0.40 -8.70
CA SER A 115 -23.16 -0.91 -8.62
C SER A 115 -23.04 -2.28 -7.95
N LEU A 116 -24.14 -2.92 -7.53
CA LEU A 116 -24.10 -4.11 -6.66
C LEU A 116 -23.25 -5.26 -7.21
N GLU A 117 -23.46 -5.63 -8.49
CA GLU A 117 -22.69 -6.71 -9.12
C GLU A 117 -21.20 -6.39 -9.18
N HIS A 118 -20.85 -5.17 -9.57
CA HIS A 118 -19.48 -4.67 -9.62
C HIS A 118 -18.84 -4.65 -8.22
N MET A 119 -19.61 -4.27 -7.20
CA MET A 119 -19.17 -4.29 -5.80
C MET A 119 -18.82 -5.71 -5.36
N LEU A 120 -19.68 -6.68 -5.65
CA LEU A 120 -19.42 -8.09 -5.34
C LEU A 120 -18.17 -8.58 -6.06
N THR A 121 -18.05 -8.36 -7.37
CA THR A 121 -16.86 -8.74 -8.16
C THR A 121 -15.58 -8.14 -7.56
N PHE A 122 -15.61 -6.86 -7.18
CA PHE A 122 -14.44 -6.21 -6.60
C PHE A 122 -14.10 -6.74 -5.20
N ILE A 123 -15.10 -7.07 -4.38
CA ILE A 123 -14.87 -7.71 -3.07
C ILE A 123 -14.17 -9.06 -3.23
N TYR A 124 -14.58 -9.90 -4.18
CA TYR A 124 -13.89 -11.16 -4.47
C TYR A 124 -12.43 -10.94 -4.83
N LEU A 125 -12.17 -9.99 -5.73
CA LEU A 125 -10.83 -9.63 -6.14
C LEU A 125 -9.99 -9.16 -4.94
N ALA A 126 -10.51 -8.23 -4.15
CA ALA A 126 -9.82 -7.68 -2.97
C ALA A 126 -9.51 -8.79 -1.95
N TYR A 127 -10.49 -9.65 -1.64
CA TYR A 127 -10.30 -10.77 -0.73
C TYR A 127 -9.23 -11.75 -1.23
N SER A 128 -9.27 -12.13 -2.52
CA SER A 128 -8.26 -13.00 -3.13
C SER A 128 -6.87 -12.38 -3.08
N MET A 129 -6.74 -11.08 -3.36
CA MET A 129 -5.46 -10.38 -3.27
C MET A 129 -4.93 -10.31 -1.83
N MET A 130 -5.80 -10.04 -0.85
CA MET A 130 -5.43 -10.02 0.56
C MET A 130 -4.98 -11.40 1.05
N ALA A 131 -5.68 -12.47 0.66
CA ALA A 131 -5.29 -13.84 0.98
C ALA A 131 -3.94 -14.21 0.33
N LEU A 132 -3.73 -13.84 -0.93
CA LEU A 132 -2.45 -14.07 -1.62
C LEU A 132 -1.28 -13.36 -0.91
N LEU A 133 -1.47 -12.11 -0.49
CA LEU A 133 -0.46 -11.35 0.27
C LEU A 133 -0.18 -11.98 1.63
N TYR A 134 -1.20 -12.47 2.32
CA TYR A 134 -1.06 -13.20 3.58
C TYR A 134 -0.16 -14.44 3.41
N GLU A 135 -0.38 -15.23 2.35
CA GLU A 135 0.38 -16.45 2.10
C GLU A 135 1.81 -16.18 1.60
N THR A 136 2.01 -15.16 0.77
CA THR A 136 3.28 -14.94 0.05
C THR A 136 4.20 -13.91 0.71
N VAL A 137 3.66 -13.00 1.54
CA VAL A 137 4.41 -11.91 2.18
C VAL A 137 4.07 -11.82 3.68
N PRO A 138 4.58 -12.75 4.51
CA PRO A 138 4.25 -12.82 5.94
C PRO A 138 4.86 -11.67 6.77
N ALA A 139 5.74 -10.85 6.19
CA ALA A 139 6.36 -9.71 6.86
C ALA A 139 5.35 -8.65 7.38
N PHE A 140 4.13 -8.65 6.85
CA PHE A 140 3.05 -7.73 7.22
C PHE A 140 1.77 -8.48 7.64
N GLU A 141 1.90 -9.69 8.19
CA GLU A 141 0.79 -10.58 8.53
C GLU A 141 -0.34 -9.88 9.30
N ASP A 142 0.00 -9.16 10.36
CA ASP A 142 -0.98 -8.45 11.20
C ASP A 142 -1.82 -7.46 10.38
N THR A 143 -1.19 -6.73 9.44
CA THR A 143 -1.88 -5.78 8.56
C THR A 143 -2.82 -6.50 7.60
N TRP A 144 -2.41 -7.65 7.06
CA TRP A 144 -3.24 -8.43 6.15
C TRP A 144 -4.46 -9.03 6.85
N ILE A 145 -4.29 -9.53 8.08
CA ILE A 145 -5.39 -10.03 8.92
C ILE A 145 -6.39 -8.91 9.21
N GLU A 146 -5.91 -7.71 9.56
CA GLU A 146 -6.79 -6.56 9.82
C GLU A 146 -7.62 -6.19 8.58
N CYS A 147 -6.98 -6.10 7.42
CA CYS A 147 -7.64 -5.81 6.13
C CYS A 147 -8.67 -6.89 5.76
N LEU A 148 -8.35 -8.18 5.95
CA LEU A 148 -9.30 -9.28 5.74
C LEU A 148 -10.49 -9.19 6.68
N GLY A 149 -10.25 -8.82 7.94
CA GLY A 149 -11.29 -8.55 8.93
C GLY A 149 -12.20 -7.38 8.53
N ASP A 150 -11.62 -6.30 8.00
CA ASP A 150 -12.37 -5.15 7.49
C ASP A 150 -13.25 -5.54 6.30
N LEU A 151 -12.73 -6.32 5.35
CA LEU A 151 -13.54 -6.85 4.23
C LEU A 151 -14.73 -7.68 4.74
N GLY A 152 -14.51 -8.53 5.75
CA GLY A 152 -15.57 -9.33 6.37
C GLY A 152 -16.65 -8.47 7.06
N ARG A 153 -16.26 -7.33 7.67
CA ARG A 153 -17.17 -6.40 8.35
C ARG A 153 -17.99 -5.53 7.40
N LEU A 154 -17.56 -5.32 6.16
CA LEU A 154 -18.32 -4.57 5.15
C LEU A 154 -19.54 -5.34 4.62
N PHE A 155 -19.61 -6.65 4.88
CA PHE A 155 -20.58 -7.57 4.27
C PHE A 155 -21.95 -7.80 5.00
N PRO A 156 -22.14 -7.62 6.33
CA PRO A 156 -23.31 -8.15 7.05
C PRO A 156 -24.66 -7.44 6.77
N HIS A 157 -24.79 -6.70 5.66
CA HIS A 157 -26.03 -6.03 5.27
C HIS A 157 -26.65 -6.50 3.94
N TYR A 158 -26.12 -7.57 3.32
CA TYR A 158 -26.74 -8.15 2.12
C TYR A 158 -27.32 -9.54 2.39
N PRO A 159 -28.61 -9.63 2.81
CA PRO A 159 -29.30 -10.90 2.92
C PRO A 159 -29.42 -11.54 1.52
N GLY A 160 -28.86 -12.73 1.33
CA GLY A 160 -29.05 -13.53 0.11
C GLY A 160 -27.81 -13.91 -0.71
N CYS A 161 -26.58 -13.70 -0.21
CA CYS A 161 -25.35 -14.20 -0.87
C CYS A 161 -24.71 -15.36 -0.10
N PRO A 162 -24.98 -16.64 -0.45
CA PRO A 162 -24.39 -17.84 0.19
C PRO A 162 -22.86 -17.91 0.13
N ILE A 163 -22.28 -17.20 -0.83
CA ILE A 163 -20.87 -17.23 -1.19
C ILE A 163 -19.97 -16.64 -0.08
N LEU A 164 -20.52 -15.76 0.76
CA LEU A 164 -19.77 -15.03 1.80
C LEU A 164 -19.76 -15.74 3.16
N TYR A 165 -20.67 -16.70 3.38
CA TYR A 165 -20.59 -17.63 4.51
C TYR A 165 -19.30 -18.47 4.46
N ASN A 166 -18.84 -18.83 3.26
CA ASN A 166 -17.58 -19.56 3.04
C ASN A 166 -16.33 -18.68 3.20
N MET A 167 -16.39 -17.39 2.88
CA MET A 167 -15.28 -16.45 3.12
C MET A 167 -15.08 -16.15 4.61
N ALA A 168 -16.18 -15.95 5.36
CA ALA A 168 -16.14 -15.75 6.81
C ALA A 168 -15.74 -17.02 7.60
N SER A 169 -15.87 -18.21 7.00
CA SER A 169 -15.50 -19.49 7.61
C SER A 169 -14.04 -19.92 7.36
N ARG A 170 -13.30 -19.23 6.48
CA ARG A 170 -11.88 -19.50 6.20
C ARG A 170 -10.83 -18.80 7.07
N PRO A 171 -11.09 -17.74 7.87
CA PRO A 171 -10.03 -17.13 8.68
C PRO A 171 -9.48 -18.09 9.75
N THR A 172 -10.26 -19.11 10.14
CA THR A 172 -9.89 -20.11 11.14
C THR A 172 -9.14 -21.32 10.58
N ALA A 173 -9.15 -21.54 9.26
CA ALA A 173 -8.44 -22.67 8.65
C ALA A 173 -6.94 -22.41 8.45
N ILE A 174 -6.52 -21.15 8.48
CA ILE A 174 -5.12 -20.77 8.20
C ILE A 174 -4.25 -20.83 9.47
N HIS A 175 -4.82 -21.08 10.66
CA HIS A 175 -4.02 -21.15 11.87
C HIS A 175 -4.59 -22.02 13.02
N PRO A 176 -3.96 -23.20 13.26
CA PRO A 176 -3.96 -23.84 14.57
C PRO A 176 -2.64 -23.73 15.38
N GLN A 177 -1.57 -23.04 14.93
CA GLN A 177 -0.23 -23.27 15.52
C GLN A 177 0.61 -22.07 16.03
N ALA A 178 0.40 -20.81 15.67
CA ALA A 178 1.21 -19.67 16.18
C ALA A 178 0.74 -19.05 17.52
N THR A 179 -0.16 -19.68 18.28
CA THR A 179 -0.39 -19.31 19.70
C THR A 179 0.60 -19.99 20.67
N LYS A 180 1.46 -20.89 20.21
CA LYS A 180 2.41 -21.60 21.09
C LYS A 180 3.72 -20.86 21.38
N SER A 181 4.00 -19.75 20.70
CA SER A 181 5.31 -19.07 20.81
C SER A 181 5.36 -18.00 21.91
N ARG A 182 4.23 -17.55 22.44
CA ARG A 182 4.19 -16.48 23.48
C ARG A 182 4.15 -16.99 24.92
N GLN A 183 3.95 -18.29 25.14
CA GLN A 183 3.89 -18.89 26.50
C GLN A 183 5.21 -19.53 26.97
N LYS A 184 6.25 -19.63 26.12
CA LYS A 184 7.56 -20.22 26.51
C LYS A 184 8.58 -19.22 27.04
N ARG A 185 8.29 -17.92 27.05
CA ARG A 185 9.23 -16.88 27.53
C ARG A 185 8.97 -16.38 28.96
N THR A 186 7.99 -16.96 29.66
CA THR A 186 7.64 -16.60 31.06
C THR A 186 7.81 -17.76 32.04
N ARG A 187 8.53 -18.83 31.67
CA ARG A 187 8.87 -19.96 32.54
C ARG A 187 10.36 -20.31 32.47
N SER A 188 11.21 -19.30 32.64
CA SER A 188 12.58 -19.48 33.12
C SER A 188 12.96 -18.25 33.92
N ARG A 189 12.52 -18.26 35.17
CA ARG A 189 13.18 -17.62 36.30
C ARG A 189 12.84 -18.43 37.53
#